data_AF-A0A017SZQ9-F1
#
_entry.id   AF-A0A017SZQ9-F1
#
_cell.length_a   1.000
_cell.length_b   1.000
_cell.length_c   1.000
_cell.angle_alpha   90.00
_cell.angle_beta   90.00
_cell.angle_gamma   90.00
#
_symmetry.space_group_name_H-M   'P 1'
#
loop_
_entity.id
_entity.type
_entity.pdbx_description
1 polymer ?
#
loop_
_entity_poly.entity_id
_entity_poly.type
_entity_poly.pdbx_seq_one_letter_code
_entity_poly.pdbx_strand_id
1 'polypeptide(L)'
;MSSFKAKLSRLPSMGGGMSRGGAPGEARGDKETAEEAAGPLRVVTREPEGAAAGAARRWAGIDEAPIEEGTGVPAGGAAGGAVEAAAMTLVTPVGAEEAAARVTSVAPVTPVAPVMPVAPVAPERPSLDELRERIARIVGRGMPATPRADPTREELPFFLEQTEEGPLYTNRVRSLPAARVGRAPLVAARDAEGAMLALLALDPALAGCDVRRALYLDTETTGLAGGTGTVPFLIGLAWFDEEVSGEGGSGFVVEQFLLRRLGEEGPMLRRLRERLEKASMIVTYNGKAFDMPLLRTRFVMNRLPPPPEVPHLDLVHMARRIHKGRLKTRTLIALEHEVLGRVRVGDTPGGEIVQAYAHFLRSGDEGALLGVVEHNAADVLAMVALVGLYGEPLGSLIGEDLAGVAATLRRAGALERAAELAEAAVAQGGGAAALRARGDIARARGDRARALKDYEALAAEVDDAGVRLALAKLYEHHVRSFAKALEMVEQGTAETDPAQERRKARLQKKMERAAGAVATRAASVAGAEGGGSRRGGRRRQVP
;
A
#
# COMPACT_ATOMS: atom_id res chain seq x y z
N MET A 1 15.03 -39.41 14.49
CA MET A 1 15.89 -38.96 13.38
C MET A 1 16.12 -40.03 12.30
N SER A 2 15.16 -40.91 11.97
CA SER A 2 15.36 -41.94 10.91
C SER A 2 14.10 -42.33 10.11
N SER A 3 13.07 -41.48 10.05
CA SER A 3 11.84 -41.79 9.27
C SER A 3 11.36 -40.66 8.35
N PHE A 4 12.20 -39.65 8.10
CA PHE A 4 11.89 -38.55 7.18
C PHE A 4 12.38 -38.80 5.73
N LYS A 5 12.95 -39.98 5.43
CA LYS A 5 13.55 -40.30 4.12
C LYS A 5 12.71 -41.20 3.21
N ALA A 6 11.49 -41.62 3.60
CA ALA A 6 10.82 -42.75 2.94
C ALA A 6 9.42 -42.50 2.34
N LYS A 7 9.03 -41.26 2.03
CA LYS A 7 7.76 -40.98 1.32
C LYS A 7 7.92 -39.96 0.19
N LEU A 8 8.61 -40.36 -0.88
CA LEU A 8 8.49 -39.73 -2.21
C LEU A 8 9.01 -40.69 -3.29
N SER A 9 8.23 -41.73 -3.60
CA SER A 9 8.42 -42.52 -4.83
C SER A 9 7.18 -43.36 -5.13
N ARG A 10 6.31 -42.89 -6.06
CA ARG A 10 5.35 -43.67 -6.87
C ARG A 10 4.61 -42.77 -7.90
N LEU A 11 5.18 -42.69 -9.11
CA LEU A 11 4.67 -42.69 -10.53
C LEU A 11 3.26 -42.12 -10.92
N PRO A 12 2.97 -41.83 -12.23
CA PRO A 12 3.81 -41.72 -13.44
C PRO A 12 3.61 -40.42 -14.27
N SER A 13 4.57 -40.15 -15.18
CA SER A 13 4.45 -39.14 -16.25
C SER A 13 3.65 -39.65 -17.45
N MET A 14 2.83 -38.79 -18.05
CA MET A 14 2.12 -39.02 -19.31
C MET A 14 2.31 -37.84 -20.27
N GLY A 15 2.71 -38.16 -21.51
CA GLY A 15 2.67 -37.32 -22.72
C GLY A 15 3.84 -36.34 -22.88
N GLY A 16 4.58 -36.28 -23.99
CA GLY A 16 4.45 -36.88 -25.31
C GLY A 16 4.88 -35.86 -26.38
N GLY A 17 5.74 -36.27 -27.32
CA GLY A 17 5.77 -35.72 -28.69
C GLY A 17 7.02 -34.98 -29.16
N MET A 18 7.82 -35.68 -29.99
CA MET A 18 8.42 -35.26 -31.29
C MET A 18 9.39 -34.05 -31.30
N SER A 19 10.55 -34.02 -31.98
CA SER A 19 11.03 -34.77 -33.16
C SER A 19 12.56 -34.66 -33.37
N ARG A 20 13.16 -35.78 -33.83
CA ARG A 20 14.17 -35.96 -34.91
C ARG A 20 15.48 -35.13 -34.95
N GLY A 21 16.60 -35.86 -34.83
CA GLY A 21 17.55 -36.04 -35.95
C GLY A 21 19.03 -35.67 -35.74
N GLY A 22 19.93 -36.66 -35.85
CA GLY A 22 21.33 -36.49 -36.31
C GLY A 22 22.45 -36.77 -35.30
N ALA A 23 23.27 -37.80 -35.56
CA ALA A 23 24.50 -38.19 -34.83
C ALA A 23 25.77 -37.67 -35.56
N PRO A 24 27.00 -38.08 -35.18
CA PRO A 24 27.77 -37.77 -33.96
C PRO A 24 29.11 -37.05 -34.28
N GLY A 25 29.77 -36.45 -33.28
CA GLY A 25 31.10 -35.85 -33.46
C GLY A 25 31.84 -35.69 -32.13
N GLU A 26 33.02 -36.28 -32.05
CA GLU A 26 33.95 -36.30 -30.92
C GLU A 26 34.42 -34.89 -30.50
N ALA A 27 34.64 -34.66 -29.20
CA ALA A 27 35.94 -34.29 -28.62
C ALA A 27 35.80 -33.65 -27.21
N ARG A 28 36.71 -34.11 -26.36
CA ARG A 28 37.11 -33.68 -25.00
C ARG A 28 36.92 -32.19 -24.67
N GLY A 29 36.52 -31.94 -23.41
CA GLY A 29 36.72 -30.66 -22.74
C GLY A 29 36.11 -30.66 -21.34
N ASP A 30 36.95 -30.88 -20.33
CA ASP A 30 36.60 -30.73 -18.92
C ASP A 30 36.03 -29.33 -18.64
N LYS A 31 34.80 -29.27 -18.12
CA LYS A 31 34.28 -28.16 -17.31
C LYS A 31 33.26 -28.70 -16.32
N GLU A 32 33.71 -28.90 -15.08
CA GLU A 32 32.83 -28.91 -13.92
C GLU A 32 31.98 -27.65 -13.93
N THR A 33 30.67 -27.82 -14.01
CA THR A 33 29.69 -26.78 -13.71
C THR A 33 28.93 -27.26 -12.48
N ALA A 34 29.28 -26.66 -11.34
CA ALA A 34 28.53 -26.78 -10.11
C ALA A 34 27.18 -26.05 -10.30
N GLU A 35 26.13 -26.82 -10.54
CA GLU A 35 24.75 -26.35 -10.48
C GLU A 35 24.33 -26.38 -9.00
N GLU A 36 24.59 -25.28 -8.30
CA GLU A 36 24.29 -25.10 -6.88
C GLU A 36 22.78 -24.80 -6.73
N ALA A 37 22.02 -25.86 -6.47
CA ALA A 37 20.64 -25.77 -6.06
C ALA A 37 20.55 -25.13 -4.65
N ALA A 38 20.37 -23.81 -4.59
CA ALA A 38 20.10 -23.08 -3.35
C ALA A 38 18.68 -23.41 -2.83
N GLY A 39 18.58 -24.49 -2.06
CA GLY A 39 17.46 -24.70 -1.12
C GLY A 39 17.64 -23.87 0.15
N PRO A 40 16.56 -23.49 0.87
CA PRO A 40 16.68 -22.66 2.05
C PRO A 40 17.25 -23.48 3.22
N LEU A 41 18.51 -23.25 3.55
CA LEU A 41 19.13 -23.74 4.78
C LEU A 41 18.92 -22.71 5.90
N ARG A 42 18.02 -23.05 6.84
CA ARG A 42 17.93 -22.44 8.17
C ARG A 42 19.25 -22.69 8.91
N VAL A 43 19.91 -21.63 9.38
CA VAL A 43 20.93 -21.72 10.42
C VAL A 43 20.41 -20.93 11.62
N VAL A 44 20.09 -21.66 12.69
CA VAL A 44 19.65 -21.14 13.99
C VAL A 44 20.91 -20.84 14.79
N THR A 45 21.22 -19.56 15.03
CA THR A 45 22.20 -19.20 16.07
C THR A 45 21.45 -18.86 17.35
N ARG A 46 21.68 -19.68 18.37
CA ARG A 46 21.16 -19.57 19.73
C ARG A 46 22.06 -18.66 20.53
N GLU A 47 21.52 -17.62 21.15
CA GLU A 47 22.20 -16.93 22.26
C GLU A 47 21.49 -17.27 23.57
N PRO A 48 22.22 -17.75 24.61
CA PRO A 48 21.74 -17.70 25.97
C PRO A 48 22.01 -16.30 26.56
N GLU A 49 21.00 -15.69 27.20
CA GLU A 49 21.12 -14.40 27.87
C GLU A 49 22.13 -14.42 29.02
N GLY A 50 22.96 -13.37 29.10
CA GLY A 50 23.90 -13.11 30.18
C GLY A 50 23.48 -11.88 31.00
N ALA A 51 23.04 -12.15 32.24
CA ALA A 51 23.15 -11.37 33.46
C ALA A 51 23.24 -9.83 33.41
N ALA A 52 22.25 -9.20 34.03
CA ALA A 52 22.32 -7.83 34.54
C ALA A 52 23.57 -7.63 35.42
N ALA A 53 24.38 -6.63 35.09
CA ALA A 53 25.39 -6.08 35.98
C ALA A 53 25.39 -4.54 35.88
N GLY A 54 24.94 -3.90 36.96
CA GLY A 54 25.03 -2.46 37.12
C GLY A 54 26.48 -1.99 37.21
N ALA A 55 26.76 -0.82 36.65
CA ALA A 55 27.96 -0.05 36.95
C ALA A 55 27.65 1.44 36.83
N ALA A 56 27.46 2.07 37.98
CA ALA A 56 27.58 3.50 38.15
C ALA A 56 29.05 3.92 38.00
N ARG A 57 29.36 4.89 37.12
CA ARG A 57 30.52 5.81 37.19
C ARG A 57 30.11 7.11 36.48
N ARG A 58 29.85 8.21 37.19
CA ARG A 58 30.80 9.30 37.53
C ARG A 58 31.83 9.59 36.44
N TRP A 59 31.64 10.71 35.74
CA TRP A 59 32.73 11.62 35.36
C TRP A 59 32.32 13.05 35.71
N ALA A 60 33.25 13.78 36.30
CA ALA A 60 33.11 15.15 36.78
C ALA A 60 33.98 16.10 35.96
N GLY A 61 33.48 17.33 35.74
CA GLY A 61 34.25 18.55 35.46
C GLY A 61 34.79 18.70 34.03
N ILE A 62 34.96 19.89 33.43
CA ILE A 62 34.78 21.33 33.77
C ILE A 62 34.75 22.02 32.34
N ASP A 63 33.97 23.04 32.00
CA ASP A 63 34.28 24.48 32.17
C ASP A 63 33.12 25.39 31.72
N GLU A 64 33.03 26.53 32.41
CA GLU A 64 31.96 27.53 32.41
C GLU A 64 32.21 28.74 31.47
N ALA A 65 31.09 29.33 31.01
CA ALA A 65 30.78 30.78 30.85
C ALA A 65 31.48 31.62 29.77
N PRO A 66 30.97 32.83 29.39
CA PRO A 66 29.82 33.63 29.90
C PRO A 66 28.78 34.00 28.79
N ILE A 67 27.48 34.22 28.99
CA ILE A 67 26.68 35.31 29.62
C ILE A 67 27.09 36.75 29.22
N GLU A 68 26.25 37.38 28.37
CA GLU A 68 26.09 38.84 28.32
C GLU A 68 24.61 39.21 28.58
N GLU A 69 24.44 40.18 29.47
CA GLU A 69 23.20 40.80 29.91
C GLU A 69 22.70 41.87 28.92
N GLY A 70 21.39 42.10 28.89
CA GLY A 70 20.79 43.17 28.07
C GLY A 70 19.31 43.40 28.35
N THR A 71 19.06 44.14 29.41
CA THR A 71 17.80 44.71 29.94
C THR A 71 16.78 45.28 28.93
N GLY A 72 15.47 45.18 29.24
CA GLY A 72 14.47 46.14 28.72
C GLY A 72 13.01 45.68 28.69
N VAL A 73 12.27 45.90 29.78
CA VAL A 73 10.79 45.86 29.89
C VAL A 73 10.23 47.24 29.45
N PRO A 74 9.03 47.35 28.83
CA PRO A 74 7.81 47.62 29.61
C PRO A 74 6.54 46.85 29.19
N ALA A 75 5.63 46.82 30.16
CA ALA A 75 4.33 46.18 30.25
C ALA A 75 3.25 46.65 29.27
N GLY A 76 2.22 45.81 29.09
CA GLY A 76 0.85 46.29 28.91
C GLY A 76 -0.10 45.34 28.16
N GLY A 77 -1.15 44.86 28.85
CA GLY A 77 -2.46 44.61 28.22
C GLY A 77 -2.95 43.17 28.17
N ALA A 78 -3.81 42.81 29.12
CA ALA A 78 -4.62 41.60 29.14
C ALA A 78 -5.83 41.69 28.18
N ALA A 79 -6.18 40.58 27.54
CA ALA A 79 -7.57 40.24 27.18
C ALA A 79 -7.66 38.74 26.88
N GLY A 80 -8.53 38.04 27.60
CA GLY A 80 -8.82 36.62 27.40
C GLY A 80 -9.69 36.35 26.19
N GLY A 81 -9.55 35.15 25.64
CA GLY A 81 -10.43 34.61 24.60
C GLY A 81 -10.38 33.09 24.63
N ALA A 82 -11.37 32.50 25.30
CA ALA A 82 -11.68 31.08 25.21
C ALA A 82 -12.25 30.79 23.81
N VAL A 83 -11.83 29.70 23.18
CA VAL A 83 -12.40 29.23 21.91
C VAL A 83 -13.07 27.88 22.17
N GLU A 84 -14.40 27.91 22.09
CA GLU A 84 -15.32 26.78 22.22
C GLU A 84 -15.28 25.82 21.02
N ALA A 85 -15.61 24.57 21.33
CA ALA A 85 -15.77 23.46 20.41
C ALA A 85 -16.97 23.66 19.47
N ALA A 86 -16.76 23.46 18.16
CA ALA A 86 -17.80 23.51 17.15
C ALA A 86 -18.53 22.15 17.02
N ALA A 87 -19.84 22.16 17.29
CA ALA A 87 -20.76 21.07 17.01
C ALA A 87 -21.40 21.26 15.61
N MET A 88 -21.40 20.19 14.80
CA MET A 88 -22.08 20.14 13.50
C MET A 88 -23.57 19.80 13.67
N THR A 89 -24.44 20.69 13.21
CA THR A 89 -25.89 20.47 13.10
C THR A 89 -26.26 19.98 11.70
N LEU A 90 -27.02 18.88 11.62
CA LEU A 90 -27.61 18.35 10.38
C LEU A 90 -28.93 19.07 10.07
N VAL A 91 -29.05 19.58 8.85
CA VAL A 91 -30.26 20.21 8.29
C VAL A 91 -30.99 19.20 7.40
N THR A 92 -32.28 18.98 7.64
CA THR A 92 -33.20 18.26 6.75
C THR A 92 -34.00 19.24 5.88
N PRO A 93 -34.34 18.92 4.62
CA PRO A 93 -35.30 19.70 3.85
C PRO A 93 -36.70 19.07 3.82
N VAL A 94 -37.71 19.93 3.68
CA VAL A 94 -39.15 19.65 3.62
C VAL A 94 -39.71 20.12 2.26
N GLY A 95 -40.64 19.32 1.68
CA GLY A 95 -41.68 19.72 0.71
C GLY A 95 -41.25 19.74 -0.78
N ALA A 96 -42.09 19.42 -1.77
CA ALA A 96 -43.51 19.06 -1.82
C ALA A 96 -43.84 18.44 -3.20
N GLU A 97 -45.08 17.94 -3.31
CA GLU A 97 -45.77 17.25 -4.40
C GLU A 97 -45.77 17.94 -5.78
N GLU A 98 -45.85 17.14 -6.86
CA GLU A 98 -46.96 17.12 -7.84
C GLU A 98 -46.60 16.28 -9.07
N ALA A 99 -47.46 15.31 -9.44
CA ALA A 99 -47.88 15.04 -10.83
C ALA A 99 -48.78 13.80 -10.88
N ALA A 100 -50.05 14.05 -11.22
CA ALA A 100 -51.11 13.08 -11.29
C ALA A 100 -51.26 12.41 -12.68
N ALA A 101 -52.09 11.36 -12.68
CA ALA A 101 -52.94 10.86 -13.77
C ALA A 101 -52.36 9.83 -14.76
N ARG A 102 -52.86 8.59 -14.64
CA ARG A 102 -53.77 7.94 -15.64
C ARG A 102 -54.21 6.55 -15.14
N VAL A 103 -55.51 6.38 -14.92
CA VAL A 103 -56.17 5.07 -14.77
C VAL A 103 -57.41 5.07 -15.67
N THR A 104 -57.55 4.03 -16.50
CA THR A 104 -58.76 3.66 -17.24
C THR A 104 -59.54 2.58 -16.48
N SER A 105 -60.86 2.67 -16.59
CA SER A 105 -61.92 2.01 -15.82
C SER A 105 -62.14 0.52 -16.09
N VAL A 106 -62.60 -0.22 -15.06
CA VAL A 106 -63.55 -1.35 -15.18
C VAL A 106 -64.53 -1.34 -13.98
N ALA A 107 -65.76 -1.81 -14.25
CA ALA A 107 -67.06 -1.70 -13.56
C ALA A 107 -67.18 -2.21 -12.09
N PRO A 108 -68.28 -1.88 -11.37
CA PRO A 108 -68.38 -2.03 -9.92
C PRO A 108 -68.87 -3.42 -9.49
N VAL A 109 -68.23 -3.99 -8.47
CA VAL A 109 -68.70 -5.16 -7.71
C VAL A 109 -69.02 -4.70 -6.28
N THR A 110 -70.19 -5.11 -5.80
CA THR A 110 -70.76 -4.83 -4.47
C THR A 110 -69.79 -5.10 -3.31
N PRO A 111 -69.77 -4.28 -2.24
CA PRO A 111 -68.80 -4.40 -1.16
C PRO A 111 -69.13 -5.58 -0.23
N VAL A 112 -68.20 -6.51 -0.10
CA VAL A 112 -68.11 -7.46 1.01
C VAL A 112 -67.29 -6.79 2.12
N ALA A 113 -67.79 -6.84 3.36
CA ALA A 113 -67.13 -6.27 4.53
C ALA A 113 -65.71 -6.82 4.71
N PRO A 114 -64.69 -5.99 5.04
CA PRO A 114 -63.32 -6.47 5.21
C PRO A 114 -63.18 -7.22 6.53
N VAL A 115 -62.82 -8.51 6.42
CA VAL A 115 -62.22 -9.28 7.52
C VAL A 115 -60.80 -8.78 7.71
N MET A 116 -60.46 -8.30 8.90
CA MET A 116 -59.10 -7.86 9.22
C MET A 116 -58.13 -9.05 9.20
N PRO A 117 -56.95 -8.92 8.57
CA PRO A 117 -55.89 -9.92 8.71
C PRO A 117 -55.26 -9.82 10.11
N VAL A 118 -55.22 -10.95 10.82
CA VAL A 118 -54.44 -11.10 12.06
C VAL A 118 -52.96 -11.00 11.70
N ALA A 119 -52.25 -10.04 12.30
CA ALA A 119 -50.82 -9.89 12.14
C ALA A 119 -50.06 -11.14 12.65
N PRO A 120 -48.97 -11.59 12.00
CA PRO A 120 -48.15 -12.66 12.54
C PRO A 120 -47.46 -12.16 13.82
N VAL A 121 -47.66 -12.91 14.91
CA VAL A 121 -46.99 -12.70 16.20
C VAL A 121 -45.49 -12.92 16.00
N ALA A 122 -44.68 -11.90 16.24
CA ALA A 122 -43.22 -12.04 16.28
C ALA A 122 -42.83 -13.01 17.41
N PRO A 123 -41.82 -13.89 17.24
CA PRO A 123 -41.39 -14.76 18.33
C PRO A 123 -40.88 -13.89 19.48
N GLU A 124 -41.44 -14.12 20.68
CA GLU A 124 -41.03 -13.43 21.90
C GLU A 124 -39.53 -13.64 22.14
N ARG A 125 -38.86 -12.57 22.59
CA ARG A 125 -37.45 -12.65 23.00
C ARG A 125 -37.37 -13.60 24.21
N PRO A 126 -36.45 -14.57 24.21
CA PRO A 126 -36.37 -15.53 25.31
C PRO A 126 -36.13 -14.80 26.62
N SER A 127 -36.81 -15.24 27.67
CA SER A 127 -36.70 -14.63 28.99
C SER A 127 -35.27 -14.78 29.53
N LEU A 128 -34.89 -13.91 30.46
CA LEU A 128 -33.58 -13.99 31.12
C LEU A 128 -33.35 -15.35 31.79
N ASP A 129 -34.42 -16.02 32.24
CA ASP A 129 -34.35 -17.33 32.87
C ASP A 129 -34.15 -18.45 31.84
N GLU A 130 -34.78 -18.36 30.67
CA GLU A 130 -34.49 -19.28 29.55
C GLU A 130 -33.06 -19.14 29.03
N LEU A 131 -32.54 -17.91 29.01
CA LEU A 131 -31.16 -17.65 28.64
C LEU A 131 -30.18 -18.23 29.67
N ARG A 132 -30.49 -18.08 30.96
CA ARG A 132 -29.72 -18.68 32.08
C ARG A 132 -29.73 -20.20 32.02
N GLU A 133 -30.89 -20.81 31.77
CA GLU A 133 -30.98 -22.28 31.61
C GLU A 133 -30.24 -22.78 30.37
N ARG A 134 -30.24 -22.01 29.29
CA ARG A 134 -29.50 -22.36 28.06
C ARG A 134 -27.99 -22.25 28.27
N ILE A 135 -27.54 -21.22 29.00
CA ILE A 135 -26.13 -21.08 29.43
C ILE A 135 -25.76 -22.24 30.37
N ALA A 136 -26.60 -22.56 31.36
CA ALA A 136 -26.37 -23.69 32.29
C ALA A 136 -26.29 -25.05 31.57
N ARG A 137 -27.11 -25.27 30.52
CA ARG A 137 -27.03 -26.48 29.67
C ARG A 137 -25.75 -26.55 28.83
N ILE A 138 -25.25 -25.42 28.36
CA ILE A 138 -24.00 -25.35 27.58
C ILE A 138 -22.79 -25.56 28.51
N VAL A 139 -22.83 -24.98 29.70
CA VAL A 139 -21.78 -25.12 30.73
C VAL A 139 -21.77 -26.51 31.37
N GLY A 140 -22.95 -27.15 31.52
CA GLY A 140 -23.09 -28.50 32.10
C GLY A 140 -22.73 -29.65 31.17
N ARG A 141 -22.62 -29.42 29.85
CA ARG A 141 -22.06 -30.41 28.91
C ARG A 141 -20.53 -30.34 29.00
N GLY A 142 -19.95 -31.15 29.88
CA GLY A 142 -18.52 -31.46 29.79
C GLY A 142 -18.20 -31.93 28.37
N MET A 143 -17.30 -31.23 27.68
CA MET A 143 -16.85 -31.64 26.35
C MET A 143 -16.23 -33.04 26.47
N PRO A 144 -16.51 -33.95 25.52
CA PRO A 144 -15.83 -35.23 25.50
C PRO A 144 -14.31 -34.97 25.46
N ALA A 145 -13.55 -35.70 26.29
CA ALA A 145 -12.10 -35.62 26.30
C ALA A 145 -11.59 -35.96 24.90
N THR A 146 -11.20 -34.94 24.15
CA THR A 146 -10.53 -35.12 22.86
C THR A 146 -9.20 -35.81 23.13
N PRO A 147 -8.80 -36.82 22.32
CA PRO A 147 -7.52 -37.47 22.47
C PRO A 147 -6.41 -36.41 22.51
N ARG A 148 -5.52 -36.54 23.50
CA ARG A 148 -4.33 -35.69 23.63
C ARG A 148 -3.52 -35.84 22.33
N ALA A 149 -3.15 -34.72 21.72
CA ALA A 149 -2.35 -34.74 20.49
C ALA A 149 -1.10 -35.62 20.68
N ASP A 150 -0.75 -36.38 19.64
CA ASP A 150 0.43 -37.25 19.64
C ASP A 150 1.70 -36.39 19.83
N PRO A 151 2.47 -36.60 20.91
CA PRO A 151 3.66 -35.81 21.23
C PRO A 151 4.83 -36.01 20.22
N THR A 152 4.65 -36.84 19.20
CA THR A 152 5.59 -36.94 18.06
C THR A 152 5.42 -35.81 17.03
N ARG A 153 4.44 -34.91 17.21
CA ARG A 153 4.27 -33.69 16.41
C ARG A 153 5.21 -32.59 16.92
N GLU A 154 5.85 -31.91 15.98
CA GLU A 154 6.88 -30.88 16.21
C GLU A 154 6.44 -29.83 17.24
N GLU A 155 7.27 -29.61 18.26
CA GLU A 155 7.05 -28.56 19.27
C GLU A 155 7.16 -27.18 18.58
N LEU A 156 6.26 -26.26 18.95
CA LEU A 156 6.33 -24.89 18.46
C LEU A 156 7.66 -24.24 18.87
N PRO A 157 8.27 -23.38 18.03
CA PRO A 157 9.60 -22.84 18.26
C PRO A 157 9.64 -21.70 19.30
N PHE A 158 8.79 -21.74 20.34
CA PHE A 158 8.69 -20.69 21.35
C PHE A 158 9.34 -21.12 22.67
N PHE A 159 10.20 -20.26 23.18
CA PHE A 159 10.80 -20.38 24.49
C PHE A 159 9.94 -19.65 25.52
N LEU A 160 9.87 -20.22 26.72
CA LEU A 160 9.17 -19.64 27.85
C LEU A 160 10.11 -18.74 28.65
N GLU A 161 9.85 -17.45 28.62
CA GLU A 161 10.46 -16.45 29.49
C GLU A 161 9.51 -16.19 30.67
N GLN A 162 10.00 -16.32 31.91
CA GLN A 162 9.21 -15.99 33.09
C GLN A 162 9.36 -14.50 33.39
N THR A 163 8.26 -13.76 33.29
CA THR A 163 8.21 -12.34 33.66
C THR A 163 7.50 -12.17 35.00
N GLU A 164 7.63 -11.00 35.62
CA GLU A 164 6.93 -10.68 36.88
C GLU A 164 5.39 -10.79 36.75
N GLU A 165 4.87 -10.75 35.52
CA GLU A 165 3.44 -10.70 35.23
C GLU A 165 2.92 -11.96 34.52
N GLY A 166 3.76 -12.98 34.45
CA GLY A 166 3.42 -14.28 33.90
C GLY A 166 4.29 -14.70 32.72
N PRO A 167 3.87 -15.78 32.02
CA PRO A 167 4.66 -16.40 30.98
C PRO A 167 4.68 -15.56 29.69
N LEU A 168 5.86 -15.33 29.14
CA LEU A 168 6.04 -14.81 27.79
C LEU A 168 6.59 -15.94 26.90
N TYR A 169 5.82 -16.32 25.88
CA TYR A 169 6.28 -17.28 24.88
C TYR A 169 6.88 -16.52 23.70
N THR A 170 8.19 -16.62 23.52
CA THR A 170 8.94 -15.88 22.50
C THR A 170 9.72 -16.80 21.57
N ASN A 171 9.67 -16.52 20.28
CA ASN A 171 10.56 -17.10 19.28
C ASN A 171 11.43 -15.98 18.72
N ARG A 172 12.75 -16.16 18.69
CA ARG A 172 13.67 -15.18 18.10
C ARG A 172 14.62 -15.87 17.14
N VAL A 173 14.64 -15.39 15.91
CA VAL A 173 15.49 -15.91 14.82
C VAL A 173 16.20 -14.76 14.15
N ARG A 174 17.48 -14.93 13.86
CA ARG A 174 18.27 -13.96 13.08
C ARG A 174 18.38 -14.42 11.63
N SER A 175 18.19 -13.50 10.70
CA SER A 175 18.46 -13.71 9.29
C SER A 175 19.97 -13.70 9.04
N LEU A 176 20.41 -14.46 8.05
CA LEU A 176 21.75 -14.27 7.49
C LEU A 176 21.84 -12.88 6.81
N PRO A 177 23.03 -12.25 6.72
CA PRO A 177 23.19 -10.99 6.00
C PRO A 177 22.79 -11.08 4.52
N ALA A 178 23.02 -12.23 3.90
CA ALA A 178 22.65 -12.51 2.50
C ALA A 178 21.18 -12.95 2.31
N ALA A 179 20.36 -12.93 3.38
CA ALA A 179 18.97 -13.37 3.30
C ALA A 179 18.14 -12.53 2.31
N ARG A 180 17.19 -13.19 1.66
CA ARG A 180 16.33 -12.61 0.62
C ARG A 180 14.89 -13.06 0.77
N VAL A 181 13.96 -12.28 0.22
CA VAL A 181 12.59 -12.69 -0.08
C VAL A 181 12.41 -12.62 -1.58
N GLY A 182 12.29 -13.79 -2.22
CA GLY A 182 12.36 -13.89 -3.68
C GLY A 182 13.68 -13.30 -4.17
N ARG A 183 13.61 -12.34 -5.10
CA ARG A 183 14.80 -11.66 -5.64
C ARG A 183 15.35 -10.54 -4.75
N ALA A 184 14.59 -10.05 -3.78
CA ALA A 184 14.93 -8.87 -3.01
C ALA A 184 15.80 -9.20 -1.78
N PRO A 185 17.01 -8.61 -1.66
CA PRO A 185 17.85 -8.78 -0.48
C PRO A 185 17.28 -7.99 0.71
N LEU A 186 17.27 -8.60 1.90
CA LEU A 186 16.75 -7.95 3.10
C LEU A 186 17.63 -6.76 3.51
N VAL A 187 18.95 -6.87 3.33
CA VAL A 187 19.91 -5.81 3.68
C VAL A 187 19.64 -4.49 2.95
N ALA A 188 18.99 -4.49 1.78
CA ALA A 188 18.59 -3.27 1.09
C ALA A 188 17.70 -2.36 1.96
N ALA A 189 16.90 -2.95 2.85
CA ALA A 189 16.03 -2.18 3.75
C ALA A 189 16.81 -1.36 4.79
N ARG A 190 18.00 -1.82 5.18
CA ARG A 190 18.91 -1.09 6.10
C ARG A 190 19.39 0.22 5.48
N ASP A 191 19.62 0.22 4.18
CA ASP A 191 20.18 1.36 3.45
C ASP A 191 19.13 2.09 2.61
N ALA A 192 17.85 1.79 2.85
CA ALA A 192 16.72 2.43 2.19
C ALA A 192 16.75 3.96 2.41
N GLU A 193 16.51 4.72 1.34
CA GLU A 193 16.46 6.18 1.44
C GLU A 193 15.12 6.62 2.07
N GLY A 194 15.16 7.06 3.34
CA GLY A 194 13.97 7.53 4.06
C GLY A 194 13.21 8.65 3.33
N ALA A 195 13.93 9.55 2.63
CA ALA A 195 13.33 10.58 1.80
C ALA A 195 12.51 10.01 0.64
N MET A 196 12.98 8.95 -0.03
CA MET A 196 12.23 8.26 -1.07
C MET A 196 10.97 7.61 -0.50
N LEU A 197 11.09 6.92 0.64
CA LEU A 197 9.95 6.31 1.32
C LEU A 197 8.89 7.35 1.69
N ALA A 198 9.30 8.51 2.20
CA ALA A 198 8.42 9.64 2.51
C ALA A 198 7.66 10.16 1.28
N LEU A 199 8.37 10.35 0.16
CA LEU A 199 7.77 10.79 -1.10
C LEU A 199 6.75 9.77 -1.64
N LEU A 200 7.06 8.47 -1.59
CA LEU A 200 6.16 7.41 -2.06
C LEU A 200 4.96 7.18 -1.13
N ALA A 201 5.18 7.35 0.17
CA ALA A 201 4.12 7.31 1.19
C ALA A 201 3.21 8.54 1.11
N LEU A 202 3.68 9.65 0.52
CA LEU A 202 3.09 10.98 0.59
C LEU A 202 2.98 11.47 2.04
N ASP A 203 4.02 11.19 2.84
CA ASP A 203 4.09 11.49 4.26
C ASP A 203 5.47 12.07 4.61
N PRO A 204 5.60 13.41 4.69
CA PRO A 204 6.87 14.06 5.01
C PRO A 204 7.44 13.70 6.38
N ALA A 205 6.61 13.22 7.32
CA ALA A 205 7.07 12.86 8.67
C ALA A 205 8.06 11.68 8.65
N LEU A 206 8.05 10.88 7.59
CA LEU A 206 8.97 9.75 7.42
C LEU A 206 10.37 10.15 6.94
N ALA A 207 10.56 11.36 6.41
CA ALA A 207 11.82 11.74 5.77
C ALA A 207 12.99 11.83 6.75
N GLY A 208 12.70 12.16 8.02
CA GLY A 208 13.69 12.23 9.09
C GLY A 208 13.86 10.93 9.90
N CYS A 209 13.14 9.87 9.55
CA CYS A 209 13.23 8.60 10.26
C CYS A 209 14.50 7.85 9.89
N ASP A 210 15.18 7.30 10.89
CA ASP A 210 16.31 6.40 10.70
C ASP A 210 15.82 4.99 10.32
N VAL A 211 15.91 4.62 9.05
CA VAL A 211 15.43 3.33 8.54
C VAL A 211 16.08 2.11 9.22
N ARG A 212 17.29 2.25 9.79
CA ARG A 212 17.96 1.16 10.53
C ARG A 212 17.22 0.81 11.82
N ARG A 213 16.47 1.77 12.36
CA ARG A 213 15.63 1.63 13.54
C ARG A 213 14.15 1.43 13.21
N ALA A 214 13.83 1.02 11.98
CA ALA A 214 12.47 0.66 11.59
C ALA A 214 12.04 -0.65 12.28
N LEU A 215 10.85 -0.65 12.87
CA LEU A 215 10.21 -1.83 13.43
C LEU A 215 9.10 -2.31 12.50
N TYR A 216 9.24 -3.52 11.97
CA TYR A 216 8.23 -4.17 11.14
C TYR A 216 7.28 -4.94 12.04
N LEU A 217 5.97 -4.82 11.82
CA LEU A 217 4.96 -5.41 12.68
C LEU A 217 3.82 -6.01 11.88
N ASP A 218 3.47 -7.24 12.22
CA ASP A 218 2.30 -7.97 11.72
C ASP A 218 1.63 -8.76 12.86
N THR A 219 0.30 -8.88 12.86
CA THR A 219 -0.43 -9.63 13.88
C THR A 219 -1.38 -10.68 13.31
N GLU A 220 -1.39 -11.85 13.94
CA GLU A 220 -2.46 -12.83 13.74
C GLU A 220 -3.46 -12.71 14.89
N THR A 221 -4.74 -12.70 14.53
CA THR A 221 -5.80 -12.32 15.46
C THR A 221 -6.94 -13.33 15.49
N THR A 222 -7.69 -13.35 16.59
CA THR A 222 -8.86 -14.23 16.74
C THR A 222 -10.08 -13.82 15.90
N GLY A 223 -10.00 -12.74 15.11
CA GLY A 223 -11.09 -12.34 14.24
C GLY A 223 -10.83 -11.07 13.43
N LEU A 224 -11.47 -10.98 12.27
CA LEU A 224 -11.23 -9.94 11.26
C LEU A 224 -11.95 -8.60 11.50
N ALA A 225 -12.87 -8.54 12.47
CA ALA A 225 -13.76 -7.40 12.66
C ALA A 225 -13.27 -6.34 13.68
N GLY A 226 -12.08 -6.52 14.28
CA GLY A 226 -11.46 -5.53 15.17
C GLY A 226 -12.26 -5.14 16.43
N GLY A 227 -13.29 -5.93 16.80
CA GLY A 227 -14.09 -5.67 18.01
C GLY A 227 -13.29 -5.90 19.29
N THR A 228 -13.83 -5.48 20.44
CA THR A 228 -13.16 -5.63 21.76
C THR A 228 -12.85 -7.08 22.15
N GLY A 229 -13.51 -8.05 21.52
CA GLY A 229 -13.23 -9.49 21.67
C GLY A 229 -12.13 -10.04 20.76
N THR A 230 -11.64 -9.27 19.79
CA THR A 230 -10.48 -9.66 18.97
C THR A 230 -9.21 -9.53 19.81
N VAL A 231 -8.36 -10.55 19.74
CA VAL A 231 -7.09 -10.64 20.46
C VAL A 231 -5.98 -10.98 19.46
N PRO A 232 -4.84 -10.25 19.45
CA PRO A 232 -3.67 -10.68 18.72
C PRO A 232 -3.06 -11.88 19.45
N PHE A 233 -3.14 -13.06 18.85
CA PHE A 233 -2.58 -14.27 19.48
C PHE A 233 -1.15 -14.56 19.01
N LEU A 234 -0.73 -13.98 17.89
CA LEU A 234 0.66 -13.98 17.44
C LEU A 234 1.01 -12.55 17.03
N ILE A 235 2.10 -12.02 17.58
CA ILE A 235 2.66 -10.74 17.14
C ILE A 235 4.02 -11.02 16.56
N GLY A 236 4.19 -10.75 15.28
CA GLY A 236 5.46 -10.84 14.57
C GLY A 236 6.11 -9.48 14.49
N LEU A 237 7.39 -9.43 14.83
CA LEU A 237 8.23 -8.25 14.72
C LEU A 237 9.48 -8.57 13.91
N ALA A 238 9.98 -7.57 13.17
CA ALA A 238 11.34 -7.60 12.67
C ALA A 238 12.03 -6.24 12.82
N TRP A 239 13.36 -6.24 12.98
CA TRP A 239 14.18 -5.03 12.96
C TRP A 239 15.61 -5.37 12.54
N PHE A 240 16.35 -4.36 12.08
CA PHE A 240 17.78 -4.53 11.79
C PHE A 240 18.58 -4.48 13.09
N ASP A 241 19.46 -5.46 13.28
CA ASP A 241 20.26 -5.56 14.50
C ASP A 241 21.68 -5.03 14.24
N GLU A 242 21.95 -3.88 14.87
CA GLU A 242 23.21 -3.13 14.73
C GLU A 242 24.35 -3.69 15.61
N GLU A 243 24.02 -4.42 16.67
CA GLU A 243 24.95 -4.77 17.76
C GLU A 243 25.89 -5.94 17.41
N VAL A 244 25.62 -6.67 16.31
CA VAL A 244 26.44 -7.81 15.88
C VAL A 244 27.30 -7.44 14.67
N SER A 245 28.41 -6.77 14.95
CA SER A 245 29.53 -6.55 14.03
C SER A 245 30.66 -7.60 14.22
N GLY A 246 30.28 -8.87 14.42
CA GLY A 246 31.22 -10.00 14.44
C GLY A 246 31.35 -10.67 13.06
N GLU A 247 32.15 -11.73 12.96
CA GLU A 247 32.48 -12.45 11.71
C GLU A 247 31.26 -13.01 10.92
N GLY A 248 30.06 -12.99 11.50
CA GLY A 248 28.80 -13.39 10.86
C GLY A 248 27.96 -12.26 10.23
N GLY A 249 28.36 -10.99 10.40
CA GLY A 249 27.67 -9.80 9.86
C GLY A 249 26.31 -9.47 10.50
N SER A 250 25.88 -8.21 10.35
CA SER A 250 24.58 -7.70 10.81
C SER A 250 23.43 -8.18 9.91
N GLY A 251 22.33 -8.62 10.52
CA GLY A 251 21.13 -9.13 9.84
C GLY A 251 19.85 -8.64 10.50
N PHE A 252 18.70 -9.08 9.99
CA PHE A 252 17.42 -8.78 10.62
C PHE A 252 17.11 -9.80 11.71
N VAL A 253 16.61 -9.33 12.84
CA VAL A 253 16.02 -10.19 13.88
C VAL A 253 14.53 -10.24 13.63
N VAL A 254 13.99 -11.45 13.63
CA VAL A 254 12.54 -11.72 13.72
C VAL A 254 12.25 -12.18 15.14
N GLU A 255 11.33 -11.50 15.81
CA GLU A 255 10.84 -11.88 17.14
C GLU A 255 9.33 -12.07 17.06
N GLN A 256 8.84 -13.17 17.61
CA GLN A 256 7.41 -13.48 17.64
C GLN A 256 6.96 -13.75 19.07
N PHE A 257 5.77 -13.27 19.42
CA PHE A 257 5.14 -13.54 20.71
C PHE A 257 3.87 -14.36 20.51
N LEU A 258 3.74 -15.49 21.21
CA LEU A 258 2.57 -16.37 21.13
C LEU A 258 1.72 -16.29 22.40
N LEU A 259 0.44 -15.99 22.25
CA LEU A 259 -0.54 -16.07 23.31
C LEU A 259 -1.09 -17.49 23.42
N ARG A 260 -0.58 -18.28 24.36
CA ARG A 260 -1.05 -19.66 24.55
C ARG A 260 -2.36 -19.78 25.33
N ARG A 261 -2.72 -18.76 26.12
CA ARG A 261 -3.99 -18.69 26.86
C ARG A 261 -4.54 -17.28 26.81
N LEU A 262 -5.85 -17.15 26.58
CA LEU A 262 -6.51 -15.85 26.59
C LEU A 262 -6.40 -15.21 27.99
N GLY A 263 -6.16 -13.90 28.02
CA GLY A 263 -5.96 -13.14 29.26
C GLY A 263 -4.50 -13.03 29.73
N GLU A 264 -3.55 -13.73 29.09
CA GLU A 264 -2.11 -13.66 29.41
C GLU A 264 -1.33 -12.73 28.45
N GLU A 265 -1.97 -11.69 27.91
CA GLU A 265 -1.38 -10.79 26.91
C GLU A 265 -0.38 -9.77 27.49
N GLY A 266 -0.46 -9.50 28.80
CA GLY A 266 0.29 -8.44 29.47
C GLY A 266 1.80 -8.44 29.17
N PRO A 267 2.52 -9.57 29.37
CA PRO A 267 3.95 -9.65 29.07
C PRO A 267 4.29 -9.35 27.60
N MET A 268 3.48 -9.87 26.67
CA MET A 268 3.64 -9.66 25.24
C MET A 268 3.47 -8.18 24.85
N LEU A 269 2.44 -7.52 25.39
CA LEU A 269 2.19 -6.10 25.10
C LEU A 269 3.28 -5.18 25.68
N ARG A 270 3.85 -5.52 26.85
CA ARG A 270 4.99 -4.77 27.40
C ARG A 270 6.23 -4.91 26.54
N ARG A 271 6.59 -6.13 26.15
CA ARG A 271 7.73 -6.35 25.25
C ARG A 271 7.52 -5.63 23.92
N LEU A 272 6.32 -5.65 23.35
CA LEU A 272 5.99 -4.86 22.17
C LEU A 272 6.21 -3.36 22.39
N ARG A 273 5.77 -2.83 23.53
CA ARG A 273 5.97 -1.43 23.87
C ARG A 273 7.45 -1.06 23.95
N GLU A 274 8.28 -1.88 24.60
CA GLU A 274 9.73 -1.68 24.66
C GLU A 274 10.37 -1.63 23.27
N ARG A 275 9.87 -2.43 22.32
CA ARG A 275 10.31 -2.40 20.92
C ARG A 275 9.87 -1.12 20.21
N LEU A 276 8.62 -0.70 20.41
CA LEU A 276 8.09 0.55 19.84
C LEU A 276 8.84 1.78 20.36
N GLU A 277 9.20 1.82 21.65
CA GLU A 277 9.95 2.93 22.25
C GLU A 277 11.36 3.08 21.64
N LYS A 278 11.94 1.99 21.13
CA LYS A 278 13.25 2.00 20.45
C LYS A 278 13.16 2.30 18.96
N ALA A 279 11.97 2.21 18.36
CA ALA A 279 11.78 2.39 16.93
C ALA A 279 11.82 3.87 16.53
N SER A 280 12.43 4.16 15.37
CA SER A 280 12.32 5.47 14.72
C SER A 280 11.00 5.59 13.94
N MET A 281 10.49 4.46 13.46
CA MET A 281 9.26 4.32 12.71
C MET A 281 8.74 2.89 12.79
N ILE A 282 7.44 2.73 12.60
CA ILE A 282 6.80 1.42 12.42
C ILE A 282 6.46 1.20 10.95
N VAL A 283 6.69 -0.02 10.46
CA VAL A 283 6.32 -0.48 9.13
C VAL A 283 5.30 -1.60 9.27
N THR A 284 4.15 -1.46 8.62
CA THR A 284 3.12 -2.51 8.58
C THR A 284 2.53 -2.65 7.18
N TYR A 285 1.73 -3.71 6.99
CA TYR A 285 0.90 -3.88 5.81
C TYR A 285 -0.57 -3.80 6.19
N ASN A 286 -1.22 -2.68 5.88
CA ASN A 286 -2.60 -2.37 6.27
C ASN A 286 -2.81 -2.24 7.79
N GLY A 287 -1.75 -2.10 8.57
CA GLY A 287 -1.84 -2.01 10.04
C GLY A 287 -2.27 -0.66 10.59
N LYS A 288 -2.32 0.42 9.79
CA LYS A 288 -3.01 1.66 10.19
C LYS A 288 -4.50 1.43 10.43
N ALA A 289 -5.10 0.57 9.60
CA ALA A 289 -6.52 0.27 9.65
C ALA A 289 -6.86 -0.93 10.55
N PHE A 290 -5.88 -1.78 10.88
CA PHE A 290 -6.13 -3.05 11.56
C PHE A 290 -5.27 -3.24 12.83
N ASP A 291 -3.98 -3.52 12.70
CA ASP A 291 -3.10 -3.91 13.81
C ASP A 291 -3.03 -2.85 14.91
N MET A 292 -2.74 -1.60 14.55
CA MET A 292 -2.53 -0.54 15.55
C MET A 292 -3.81 -0.17 16.31
N PRO A 293 -4.98 0.00 15.67
CA PRO A 293 -6.25 0.15 16.41
C PRO A 293 -6.55 -1.01 17.36
N LEU A 294 -6.32 -2.26 16.94
CA LEU A 294 -6.48 -3.44 17.78
C LEU A 294 -5.53 -3.39 18.98
N LEU A 295 -4.24 -3.20 18.74
CA LEU A 295 -3.21 -3.14 19.78
C LEU A 295 -3.53 -2.04 20.80
N ARG A 296 -3.85 -0.82 20.36
CA ARG A 296 -4.27 0.27 21.28
C ARG A 296 -5.41 -0.16 22.20
N THR A 297 -6.42 -0.85 21.67
CA THR A 297 -7.52 -1.40 22.49
C THR A 297 -7.02 -2.42 23.50
N ARG A 298 -6.10 -3.32 23.10
CA ARG A 298 -5.52 -4.32 24.01
C ARG A 298 -4.65 -3.70 25.11
N PHE A 299 -3.88 -2.65 24.81
CA PHE A 299 -3.13 -1.89 25.80
C PHE A 299 -4.07 -1.33 26.88
N VAL A 300 -5.18 -0.70 26.47
CA VAL A 300 -6.19 -0.17 27.42
C VAL A 300 -6.82 -1.30 28.25
N MET A 301 -7.21 -2.41 27.61
CA MET A 301 -7.85 -3.54 28.31
C MET A 301 -6.91 -4.21 29.32
N ASN A 302 -5.60 -4.20 29.08
CA ASN A 302 -4.58 -4.71 30.00
C ASN A 302 -4.09 -3.64 30.99
N ARG A 303 -4.72 -2.46 31.04
CA ARG A 303 -4.37 -1.33 31.93
C ARG A 303 -2.91 -0.86 31.74
N LEU A 304 -2.41 -0.98 30.53
CA LEU A 304 -1.10 -0.47 30.13
C LEU A 304 -1.23 0.94 29.58
N PRO A 305 -0.18 1.78 29.71
CA PRO A 305 -0.10 3.04 28.97
C PRO A 305 -0.24 2.80 27.46
N PRO A 306 -0.83 3.75 26.71
CA PRO A 306 -1.00 3.58 25.27
C PRO A 306 0.36 3.32 24.59
N PRO A 307 0.38 2.57 23.47
CA PRO A 307 1.61 2.36 22.73
C PRO A 307 2.17 3.70 22.24
N PRO A 308 3.50 3.90 22.21
CA PRO A 308 4.13 5.11 21.71
C PRO A 308 3.64 5.47 20.30
N GLU A 309 3.43 6.75 20.05
CA GLU A 309 3.15 7.25 18.71
C GLU A 309 4.47 7.46 17.96
N VAL A 310 4.75 6.55 17.04
CA VAL A 310 5.90 6.61 16.14
C VAL A 310 5.43 6.88 14.71
N PRO A 311 6.22 7.57 13.86
CA PRO A 311 5.93 7.69 12.44
C PRO A 311 5.64 6.31 11.82
N HIS A 312 4.59 6.23 11.00
CA HIS A 312 4.05 4.95 10.55
C HIS A 312 4.02 4.87 9.03
N LEU A 313 4.88 4.01 8.48
CA LEU A 313 4.87 3.61 7.08
C LEU A 313 3.94 2.41 6.88
N ASP A 314 2.77 2.64 6.28
CA ASP A 314 1.86 1.56 5.89
C ASP A 314 1.99 1.27 4.39
N LEU A 315 2.59 0.11 4.09
CA LEU A 315 2.98 -0.27 2.74
C LEU A 315 1.79 -0.50 1.80
N VAL A 316 0.58 -0.76 2.33
CA VAL A 316 -0.59 -0.98 1.46
C VAL A 316 -0.91 0.26 0.64
N HIS A 317 -0.65 1.46 1.18
CA HIS A 317 -0.89 2.72 0.48
C HIS A 317 0.13 2.95 -0.63
N MET A 318 1.41 2.64 -0.39
CA MET A 318 2.46 2.70 -1.42
C MET A 318 2.17 1.70 -2.53
N ALA A 319 1.90 0.44 -2.17
CA ALA A 319 1.59 -0.60 -3.12
C ALA A 319 0.39 -0.26 -4.01
N ARG A 320 -0.67 0.32 -3.42
CA ARG A 320 -1.85 0.80 -4.19
C ARG A 320 -1.54 1.95 -5.13
N ARG A 321 -0.55 2.79 -4.86
CA ARG A 321 -0.18 3.90 -5.77
C ARG A 321 0.73 3.43 -6.89
N ILE A 322 1.70 2.60 -6.56
CA ILE A 322 2.72 2.10 -7.50
C ILE A 322 2.10 1.06 -8.43
N HIS A 323 1.44 0.05 -7.88
CA HIS A 323 1.05 -1.15 -8.62
C HIS A 323 -0.39 -1.12 -9.14
N LYS A 324 -1.06 0.04 -9.15
CA LYS A 324 -2.48 0.12 -9.53
C LYS A 324 -2.74 -0.30 -10.97
N GLY A 325 -1.88 0.12 -11.89
CA GLY A 325 -2.05 -0.12 -13.33
C GLY A 325 -1.93 -1.59 -13.69
N ARG A 326 -1.04 -2.31 -13.00
CA ARG A 326 -0.66 -3.69 -13.33
C ARG A 326 -1.36 -4.76 -12.51
N LEU A 327 -1.39 -4.61 -11.19
CA LEU A 327 -1.84 -5.68 -10.29
C LEU A 327 -3.34 -5.62 -10.04
N LYS A 328 -4.03 -6.77 -10.14
CA LYS A 328 -5.46 -6.89 -9.81
C LYS A 328 -5.69 -6.70 -8.30
N THR A 329 -4.92 -7.42 -7.48
CA THR A 329 -4.93 -7.33 -6.02
C THR A 329 -3.59 -6.78 -5.54
N ARG A 330 -3.60 -6.09 -4.41
CA ARG A 330 -2.38 -5.68 -3.68
C ARG A 330 -2.52 -6.21 -2.26
N THR A 331 -2.49 -7.53 -2.14
CA THR A 331 -2.24 -8.22 -0.86
C THR A 331 -0.74 -8.46 -0.74
N LEU A 332 -0.24 -8.71 0.47
CA LEU A 332 1.20 -8.94 0.66
C LEU A 332 1.69 -10.17 -0.14
N ILE A 333 0.93 -11.26 -0.13
CA ILE A 333 1.17 -12.45 -0.96
C ILE A 333 1.24 -12.11 -2.46
N ALA A 334 0.33 -11.26 -2.96
CA ALA A 334 0.34 -10.86 -4.36
C ALA A 334 1.59 -10.03 -4.71
N LEU A 335 2.05 -9.18 -3.81
CA LEU A 335 3.30 -8.43 -4.00
C LEU A 335 4.52 -9.34 -3.94
N GLU A 336 4.54 -10.32 -3.03
CA GLU A 336 5.60 -11.33 -3.00
C GLU A 336 5.71 -12.06 -4.34
N HIS A 337 4.58 -12.50 -4.88
CA HIS A 337 4.55 -13.19 -6.17
C HIS A 337 4.97 -12.27 -7.33
N GLU A 338 4.24 -11.15 -7.50
CA GLU A 338 4.29 -10.34 -8.72
C GLU A 338 5.39 -9.28 -8.73
N VAL A 339 5.97 -8.97 -7.56
CA VAL A 339 6.99 -7.93 -7.39
C VAL A 339 8.30 -8.51 -6.89
N LEU A 340 8.26 -9.37 -5.88
CA LEU A 340 9.45 -10.02 -5.32
C LEU A 340 9.80 -11.34 -6.03
N GLY A 341 8.90 -11.92 -6.83
CA GLY A 341 9.13 -13.18 -7.53
C GLY A 341 9.17 -14.40 -6.61
N ARG A 342 8.53 -14.33 -5.43
CA ARG A 342 8.45 -15.42 -4.46
C ARG A 342 7.11 -16.13 -4.56
N VAL A 343 7.14 -17.45 -4.76
CA VAL A 343 5.98 -18.32 -4.64
C VAL A 343 6.03 -19.00 -3.28
N ARG A 344 4.96 -18.89 -2.48
CA ARG A 344 4.82 -19.63 -1.23
C ARG A 344 4.22 -21.02 -1.51
N VAL A 345 4.81 -22.08 -0.95
CA VAL A 345 4.34 -23.45 -1.08
C VAL A 345 3.82 -23.92 0.28
N GLY A 346 2.57 -24.39 0.32
CA GLY A 346 1.96 -24.88 1.57
C GLY A 346 1.62 -23.80 2.59
N ASP A 347 1.46 -22.54 2.15
CA ASP A 347 1.12 -21.43 3.04
C ASP A 347 -0.28 -21.59 3.65
N THR A 348 -0.43 -21.16 4.90
CA THR A 348 -1.72 -21.24 5.60
C THR A 348 -2.65 -20.18 5.02
N PRO A 349 -3.82 -20.54 4.47
CA PRO A 349 -4.77 -19.54 4.00
C PRO A 349 -5.20 -18.65 5.17
N GLY A 350 -5.21 -17.33 4.99
CA GLY A 350 -5.58 -16.39 6.07
C GLY A 350 -6.95 -16.66 6.71
N GLY A 351 -7.88 -17.24 5.94
CA GLY A 351 -9.20 -17.66 6.43
C GLY A 351 -9.21 -18.91 7.32
N GLU A 352 -8.09 -19.62 7.45
CA GLU A 352 -7.90 -20.83 8.28
C GLU A 352 -7.11 -20.55 9.58
N ILE A 353 -6.41 -19.40 9.64
CA ILE A 353 -5.55 -19.02 10.76
C ILE A 353 -6.33 -18.96 12.08
N VAL A 354 -7.53 -18.38 12.05
CA VAL A 354 -8.40 -18.26 13.24
C VAL A 354 -8.81 -19.65 13.75
N GLN A 355 -9.14 -20.57 12.84
CA GLN A 355 -9.57 -21.93 13.15
C GLN A 355 -8.41 -22.76 13.68
N ALA A 356 -7.20 -22.57 13.16
CA ALA A 356 -5.98 -23.20 13.66
C ALA A 356 -5.72 -22.82 15.13
N TYR A 357 -5.81 -21.54 15.47
CA TYR A 357 -5.67 -21.08 16.86
C TYR A 357 -6.80 -21.60 17.76
N ALA A 358 -8.05 -21.56 17.29
CA ALA A 358 -9.18 -22.10 18.04
C ALA A 358 -9.04 -23.62 18.29
N HIS A 359 -8.49 -24.37 17.33
CA HIS A 359 -8.18 -25.78 17.50
C HIS A 359 -7.08 -25.99 18.54
N PHE A 360 -5.97 -25.25 18.43
CA PHE A 360 -4.89 -25.27 19.41
C PHE A 360 -5.39 -25.03 20.84
N LEU A 361 -6.23 -24.01 21.07
CA LEU A 361 -6.79 -23.74 22.40
C LEU A 361 -7.63 -24.89 22.97
N ARG A 362 -8.30 -25.69 22.12
CA ARG A 362 -9.13 -26.82 22.56
C ARG A 362 -8.34 -28.10 22.76
N SER A 363 -7.39 -28.39 21.86
CA SER A 363 -6.72 -29.69 21.77
C SER A 363 -5.30 -29.69 22.33
N GLY A 364 -4.67 -28.51 22.45
CA GLY A 364 -3.24 -28.38 22.70
C GLY A 364 -2.36 -28.81 21.51
N ASP A 365 -2.93 -29.02 20.33
CA ASP A 365 -2.22 -29.46 19.12
C ASP A 365 -1.36 -28.33 18.54
N GLU A 366 -0.11 -28.28 19.00
CA GLU A 366 0.90 -27.31 18.58
C GLU A 366 1.21 -27.33 17.08
N GLY A 367 1.15 -28.51 16.46
CA GLY A 367 1.39 -28.67 15.02
C GLY A 367 0.39 -27.89 14.15
N ALA A 368 -0.80 -27.57 14.67
CA ALA A 368 -1.78 -26.76 13.94
C ALA A 368 -1.36 -25.30 13.78
N LEU A 369 -0.46 -24.79 14.64
CA LEU A 369 0.01 -23.41 14.59
C LEU A 369 1.32 -23.23 13.84
N LEU A 370 2.03 -24.31 13.50
CA LEU A 370 3.35 -24.20 12.85
C LEU A 370 3.28 -23.38 11.55
N GLY A 371 2.31 -23.68 10.69
CA GLY A 371 2.10 -22.93 9.45
C GLY A 371 1.74 -21.46 9.67
N VAL A 372 1.01 -21.14 10.74
CA VAL A 372 0.67 -19.75 11.11
C VAL A 372 1.91 -18.98 11.56
N VAL A 373 2.77 -19.63 12.35
CA VAL A 373 4.03 -19.03 12.83
C VAL A 373 4.98 -18.75 11.66
N GLU A 374 5.08 -19.68 10.71
CA GLU A 374 5.89 -19.50 9.51
C GLU A 374 5.31 -18.43 8.57
N HIS A 375 3.99 -18.34 8.46
CA HIS A 375 3.30 -17.30 7.71
C HIS A 375 3.62 -15.91 8.24
N ASN A 376 3.38 -15.66 9.52
CA ASN A 376 3.64 -14.37 10.16
C ASN A 376 5.11 -13.96 10.08
N ALA A 377 6.05 -14.91 10.23
CA ALA A 377 7.47 -14.64 10.03
C ALA A 377 7.79 -14.26 8.56
N ALA A 378 7.15 -14.91 7.60
CA ALA A 378 7.30 -14.59 6.18
C ALA A 378 6.72 -13.21 5.84
N ASP A 379 5.61 -12.82 6.45
CA ASP A 379 4.94 -11.52 6.24
C ASP A 379 5.82 -10.36 6.73
N VAL A 380 6.38 -10.45 7.95
CA VAL A 380 7.29 -9.41 8.44
C VAL A 380 8.53 -9.26 7.56
N LEU A 381 9.11 -10.38 7.08
CA LEU A 381 10.26 -10.35 6.19
C LEU A 381 9.91 -9.83 4.78
N ALA A 382 8.70 -10.09 4.28
CA ALA A 382 8.24 -9.53 3.02
C ALA A 382 8.14 -8.00 3.08
N MET A 383 7.69 -7.44 4.21
CA MET A 383 7.69 -6.00 4.42
C MET A 383 9.11 -5.42 4.46
N VAL A 384 10.07 -6.09 5.09
CA VAL A 384 11.49 -5.71 5.05
C VAL A 384 11.96 -5.62 3.60
N ALA A 385 11.76 -6.68 2.82
CA ALA A 385 12.15 -6.73 1.41
C ALA A 385 11.50 -5.62 0.56
N LEU A 386 10.22 -5.30 0.80
CA LEU A 386 9.51 -4.22 0.10
C LEU A 386 10.06 -2.84 0.46
N VAL A 387 10.41 -2.59 1.73
CA VAL A 387 11.06 -1.33 2.13
C VAL A 387 12.39 -1.16 1.40
N GLY A 388 13.22 -2.21 1.32
CA GLY A 388 14.45 -2.18 0.54
C GLY A 388 14.20 -1.87 -0.94
N LEU A 389 13.22 -2.55 -1.54
CA LEU A 389 12.86 -2.33 -2.95
C LEU A 389 12.39 -0.90 -3.23
N TYR A 390 11.60 -0.31 -2.33
CA TYR A 390 11.06 1.04 -2.49
C TYR A 390 12.02 2.15 -2.06
N GLY A 391 13.05 1.82 -1.28
CA GLY A 391 14.05 2.75 -0.78
C GLY A 391 15.32 2.88 -1.64
N GLU A 392 15.52 2.02 -2.64
CA GLU A 392 16.70 2.00 -3.52
C GLU A 392 16.47 2.71 -4.87
N PRO A 393 17.49 2.88 -5.74
CA PRO A 393 17.29 3.27 -7.13
C PRO A 393 16.31 2.32 -7.82
N LEU A 394 15.08 2.80 -8.05
CA LEU A 394 13.89 2.03 -8.46
C LEU A 394 13.96 1.37 -9.84
N GLY A 395 15.12 1.35 -10.49
CA GLY A 395 15.33 0.82 -11.85
C GLY A 395 15.10 -0.69 -12.00
N SER A 396 14.93 -1.43 -10.88
CA SER A 396 14.56 -2.84 -10.87
C SER A 396 13.06 -3.10 -11.03
N LEU A 397 12.22 -2.06 -10.84
CA LEU A 397 10.80 -2.12 -11.12
C LEU A 397 10.57 -2.09 -12.63
N ILE A 398 9.51 -2.76 -13.08
CA ILE A 398 9.12 -2.78 -14.48
C ILE A 398 8.45 -1.46 -14.88
N GLY A 399 8.41 -1.16 -16.19
CA GLY A 399 7.92 0.11 -16.72
C GLY A 399 6.54 0.56 -16.22
N GLU A 400 5.58 -0.35 -16.06
CA GLU A 400 4.25 -0.02 -15.53
C GLU A 400 4.29 0.41 -14.05
N ASP A 401 5.09 -0.25 -13.22
CA ASP A 401 5.25 0.10 -11.81
C ASP A 401 6.06 1.40 -11.66
N LEU A 402 7.07 1.60 -12.52
CA LEU A 402 7.81 2.87 -12.62
C LEU A 402 6.89 4.05 -13.00
N ALA A 403 5.89 3.82 -13.85
CA ALA A 403 4.89 4.83 -14.16
C ALA A 403 4.07 5.23 -12.90
N GLY A 404 3.69 4.25 -12.07
CA GLY A 404 3.01 4.47 -10.80
C GLY A 404 3.88 5.22 -9.78
N VAL A 405 5.17 4.88 -9.72
CA VAL A 405 6.18 5.63 -8.95
C VAL A 405 6.27 7.08 -9.42
N ALA A 406 6.48 7.31 -10.72
CA ALA A 406 6.62 8.65 -11.29
C ALA A 406 5.37 9.51 -11.04
N ALA A 407 4.18 8.94 -11.22
CA ALA A 407 2.92 9.60 -10.89
C ALA A 407 2.81 9.96 -9.40
N THR A 408 3.36 9.13 -8.50
CA THR A 408 3.38 9.39 -7.06
C THR A 408 4.36 10.52 -6.72
N LEU A 409 5.58 10.50 -7.26
CA LEU A 409 6.56 11.56 -7.06
C LEU A 409 6.07 12.92 -7.59
N ARG A 410 5.34 12.91 -8.72
CA ARG A 410 4.66 14.12 -9.21
C ARG A 410 3.69 14.67 -8.17
N ARG A 411 2.88 13.82 -7.54
CA ARG A 411 1.94 14.22 -6.48
C ARG A 411 2.66 14.75 -5.24
N ALA A 412 3.83 14.21 -4.95
CA ALA A 412 4.69 14.68 -3.87
C ALA A 412 5.42 16.01 -4.20
N GLY A 413 5.33 16.50 -5.44
CA GLY A 413 6.01 17.72 -5.90
C GLY A 413 7.45 17.52 -6.34
N ALA A 414 7.98 16.29 -6.31
CA ALA A 414 9.34 15.96 -6.74
C ALA A 414 9.43 15.83 -8.28
N LEU A 415 9.17 16.93 -8.99
CA LEU A 415 8.95 16.94 -10.45
C LEU A 415 10.17 16.51 -11.28
N GLU A 416 11.39 16.84 -10.83
CA GLU A 416 12.61 16.43 -11.55
C GLU A 416 12.78 14.92 -11.49
N ARG A 417 12.75 14.35 -10.28
CA ARG A 417 12.85 12.90 -10.07
C ARG A 417 11.67 12.14 -10.71
N ALA A 418 10.47 12.71 -10.67
CA ALA A 418 9.30 12.15 -11.34
C ALA A 418 9.54 12.02 -12.85
N ALA A 419 10.13 13.04 -13.48
CA ALA A 419 10.39 13.02 -14.93
C ALA A 419 11.44 11.99 -15.32
N GLU A 420 12.53 11.87 -14.53
CA GLU A 420 13.56 10.83 -14.75
C GLU A 420 12.95 9.43 -14.75
N LEU A 421 12.10 9.14 -13.76
CA LEU A 421 11.45 7.84 -13.64
C LEU A 421 10.34 7.64 -14.68
N ALA A 422 9.69 8.70 -15.15
CA ALA A 422 8.72 8.62 -16.24
C ALA A 422 9.40 8.32 -17.59
N GLU A 423 10.57 8.91 -17.84
CA GLU A 423 11.38 8.57 -19.02
C GLU A 423 11.85 7.11 -18.96
N ALA A 424 12.34 6.65 -17.80
CA ALA A 424 12.69 5.25 -17.58
C ALA A 424 11.49 4.31 -17.78
N ALA A 425 10.31 4.68 -17.27
CA ALA A 425 9.07 3.91 -17.44
C ALA A 425 8.72 3.70 -18.93
N VAL A 426 8.84 4.75 -19.75
CA VAL A 426 8.59 4.67 -21.20
C VAL A 426 9.68 3.85 -21.89
N ALA A 427 10.96 4.06 -21.54
CA ALA A 427 12.08 3.31 -22.11
C ALA A 427 11.98 1.80 -21.83
N GLN A 428 11.40 1.41 -20.70
CA GLN A 428 11.14 0.02 -20.33
C GLN A 428 9.81 -0.54 -20.88
N GLY A 429 9.10 0.20 -21.73
CA GLY A 429 7.86 -0.28 -22.34
C GLY A 429 6.66 -0.31 -21.40
N GLY A 430 6.56 0.62 -20.43
CA GLY A 430 5.41 0.73 -19.51
C GLY A 430 4.08 1.18 -20.15
N GLY A 431 3.99 1.16 -21.48
CA GLY A 431 2.78 1.39 -22.28
C GLY A 431 2.01 2.67 -21.95
N ALA A 432 0.68 2.58 -22.04
CA ALA A 432 -0.24 3.68 -21.78
C ALA A 432 -0.07 4.34 -20.40
N ALA A 433 0.30 3.56 -19.37
CA ALA A 433 0.52 4.09 -18.03
C ALA A 433 1.75 5.02 -17.99
N ALA A 434 2.86 4.60 -18.63
CA ALA A 434 4.09 5.38 -18.71
C ALA A 434 3.91 6.64 -19.55
N LEU A 435 3.25 6.55 -20.71
CA LEU A 435 2.92 7.71 -21.55
C LEU A 435 2.07 8.72 -20.80
N ARG A 436 1.05 8.26 -20.07
CA ARG A 436 0.22 9.13 -19.24
C ARG A 436 1.05 9.83 -18.17
N ALA A 437 1.86 9.09 -17.42
CA ALA A 437 2.69 9.65 -16.36
C ALA A 437 3.65 10.71 -16.91
N ARG A 438 4.37 10.42 -18.00
CA ARG A 438 5.31 11.35 -18.63
C ARG A 438 4.61 12.59 -19.18
N GLY A 439 3.46 12.44 -19.86
CA GLY A 439 2.69 13.57 -20.37
C GLY A 439 2.16 14.49 -19.26
N ASP A 440 1.65 13.91 -18.17
CA ASP A 440 1.21 14.63 -16.98
C ASP A 440 2.35 15.41 -16.29
N ILE A 441 3.54 14.79 -16.21
CA ILE A 441 4.73 15.39 -15.60
C ILE A 441 5.30 16.49 -16.50
N ALA A 442 5.41 16.25 -17.81
CA ALA A 442 5.84 17.24 -18.80
C ALA A 442 4.94 18.48 -18.74
N ARG A 443 3.61 18.27 -18.66
CA ARG A 443 2.66 19.36 -18.48
C ARG A 443 2.87 20.11 -17.16
N ALA A 444 3.13 19.42 -16.05
CA ALA A 444 3.40 20.05 -14.75
C ALA A 444 4.71 20.87 -14.77
N ARG A 445 5.70 20.46 -15.55
CA ARG A 445 6.97 21.16 -15.78
C ARG A 445 6.90 22.27 -16.83
N GLY A 446 5.76 22.42 -17.52
CA GLY A 446 5.59 23.40 -18.59
C GLY A 446 6.08 22.95 -19.97
N ASP A 447 6.60 21.73 -20.13
CA ASP A 447 6.95 21.14 -21.42
C ASP A 447 5.69 20.68 -22.17
N ARG A 448 5.04 21.65 -22.81
CA ARG A 448 3.80 21.42 -23.57
C ARG A 448 4.02 20.61 -24.84
N ALA A 449 5.21 20.65 -25.41
CA ALA A 449 5.53 19.92 -26.64
C ALA A 449 5.64 18.42 -26.35
N ARG A 450 6.36 18.04 -25.28
CA ARG A 450 6.41 16.64 -24.83
C ARG A 450 5.04 16.14 -24.39
N ALA A 451 4.30 16.94 -23.61
CA ALA A 451 2.97 16.55 -23.16
C ALA A 451 2.02 16.29 -24.34
N LEU A 452 2.06 17.13 -25.38
CA LEU A 452 1.26 16.92 -26.60
C LEU A 452 1.61 15.58 -27.27
N LYS A 453 2.90 15.33 -27.51
CA LYS A 453 3.36 14.08 -28.14
C LYS A 453 2.90 12.84 -27.37
N ASP A 454 3.03 12.86 -26.05
CA ASP A 454 2.67 11.72 -25.21
C ASP A 454 1.16 11.48 -25.15
N TYR A 455 0.36 12.55 -25.09
CA TYR A 455 -1.10 12.40 -25.13
C TYR A 455 -1.62 12.01 -26.51
N GLU A 456 -1.00 12.44 -27.61
CA GLU A 456 -1.34 11.98 -28.97
C GLU A 456 -1.07 10.48 -29.12
N ALA A 457 0.10 10.01 -28.66
CA ALA A 457 0.43 8.59 -28.62
C ALA A 457 -0.55 7.80 -27.75
N LEU A 458 -0.86 8.31 -26.55
CA LEU A 458 -1.80 7.68 -25.64
C LEU A 458 -3.22 7.59 -26.21
N ALA A 459 -3.71 8.65 -26.89
CA ALA A 459 -5.04 8.67 -27.48
C ALA A 459 -5.19 7.72 -28.68
N ALA A 460 -4.08 7.32 -29.32
CA ALA A 460 -4.09 6.29 -30.35
C ALA A 460 -4.29 4.87 -29.79
N GLU A 461 -3.97 4.65 -28.51
CA GLU A 461 -4.06 3.34 -27.84
C GLU A 461 -5.28 3.23 -26.92
N VAL A 462 -5.70 4.34 -26.29
CA VAL A 462 -6.70 4.34 -25.21
C VAL A 462 -7.75 5.43 -25.44
N ASP A 463 -9.01 5.01 -25.45
CA ASP A 463 -10.18 5.90 -25.47
C ASP A 463 -10.44 6.47 -24.06
N ASP A 464 -9.80 7.60 -23.74
CA ASP A 464 -9.92 8.26 -22.44
C ASP A 464 -10.36 9.72 -22.56
N ALA A 465 -11.53 10.03 -21.98
CA ALA A 465 -12.14 11.37 -22.02
C ALA A 465 -11.29 12.46 -21.33
N GLY A 466 -10.46 12.07 -20.35
CA GLY A 466 -9.51 12.97 -19.69
C GLY A 466 -8.30 13.31 -20.58
N VAL A 467 -7.80 12.35 -21.36
CA VAL A 467 -6.75 12.55 -22.37
C VAL A 467 -7.27 13.45 -23.48
N ARG A 468 -8.49 13.21 -23.99
CA ARG A 468 -9.13 14.10 -24.98
C ARG A 468 -9.26 15.53 -24.47
N LEU A 469 -9.64 15.71 -23.20
CA LEU A 469 -9.66 17.04 -22.58
C LEU A 469 -8.28 17.70 -22.53
N ALA A 470 -7.23 16.94 -22.20
CA ALA A 470 -5.86 17.45 -22.17
C ALA A 470 -5.39 17.86 -23.57
N LEU A 471 -5.65 17.04 -24.59
CA LEU A 471 -5.37 17.33 -26.00
C LEU A 471 -6.13 18.56 -26.49
N ALA A 472 -7.44 18.65 -26.22
CA ALA A 472 -8.25 19.82 -26.60
C ALA A 472 -7.64 21.13 -26.06
N LYS A 473 -7.18 21.13 -24.80
CA LYS A 473 -6.51 22.29 -24.19
C LYS A 473 -5.15 22.59 -24.83
N LEU A 474 -4.34 21.58 -25.13
CA LEU A 474 -3.04 21.77 -25.78
C LEU A 474 -3.21 22.30 -27.22
N TYR A 475 -4.14 21.74 -27.99
CA TYR A 475 -4.46 22.22 -29.32
C TYR A 475 -5.02 23.66 -29.30
N GLU A 476 -5.90 23.99 -28.34
CA GLU A 476 -6.47 25.34 -28.21
C GLU A 476 -5.43 26.39 -27.81
N HIS A 477 -4.59 26.11 -26.81
CA HIS A 477 -3.76 27.12 -26.15
C HIS A 477 -2.30 27.12 -26.63
N HIS A 478 -1.73 25.95 -26.91
CA HIS A 478 -0.33 25.80 -27.31
C HIS A 478 -0.17 25.78 -28.83
N VAL A 479 -0.84 24.85 -29.52
CA VAL A 479 -0.70 24.67 -30.98
C VAL A 479 -1.50 25.70 -31.77
N ARG A 480 -2.58 26.24 -31.18
CA ARG A 480 -3.57 27.10 -31.85
C ARG A 480 -4.28 26.40 -33.03
N SER A 481 -4.39 25.08 -32.98
CA SER A 481 -5.20 24.29 -33.93
C SER A 481 -6.61 24.12 -33.37
N PHE A 482 -7.50 25.07 -33.66
CA PHE A 482 -8.86 25.04 -33.14
C PHE A 482 -9.70 23.91 -33.72
N ALA A 483 -9.42 23.49 -34.97
CA ALA A 483 -10.10 22.36 -35.61
C ALA A 483 -9.80 21.04 -34.87
N LYS A 484 -8.52 20.74 -34.61
CA LYS A 484 -8.14 19.56 -33.82
C LYS A 484 -8.66 19.64 -32.38
N ALA A 485 -8.66 20.83 -31.78
CA ALA A 485 -9.25 21.01 -30.45
C ALA A 485 -10.76 20.70 -30.45
N LEU A 486 -11.49 21.10 -31.48
CA LEU A 486 -12.92 20.86 -31.63
C LEU A 486 -13.20 19.37 -31.83
N GLU A 487 -12.42 18.70 -32.66
CA GLU A 487 -12.53 17.25 -32.91
C GLU A 487 -12.43 16.45 -31.58
N MET A 488 -11.44 16.75 -30.74
CA MET A 488 -11.29 16.11 -29.43
C MET A 488 -12.50 16.33 -28.52
N VAL A 489 -13.14 17.50 -28.61
CA VAL A 489 -14.32 17.86 -27.82
C VAL A 489 -15.57 17.13 -28.31
N GLU A 490 -15.72 16.99 -29.63
CA GLU A 490 -16.86 16.29 -30.25
C GLU A 490 -16.83 14.79 -30.00
N GLN A 491 -15.65 14.20 -29.80
CA GLN A 491 -15.46 12.82 -29.34
C GLN A 491 -15.80 12.62 -27.84
N GLY A 492 -16.25 13.67 -27.14
CA GLY A 492 -16.62 13.66 -25.72
C GLY A 492 -15.41 13.83 -24.80
N THR A 493 -15.53 14.60 -23.73
CA THR A 493 -14.42 14.88 -22.81
C THR A 493 -14.84 14.63 -21.36
N ALA A 494 -13.88 14.63 -20.43
CA ALA A 494 -14.18 14.55 -19.00
C ALA A 494 -14.81 15.85 -18.43
N GLU A 495 -15.23 16.79 -19.28
CA GLU A 495 -15.99 17.97 -18.87
C GLU A 495 -17.48 17.62 -18.71
N THR A 496 -18.19 18.32 -17.83
CA THR A 496 -19.67 18.26 -17.76
C THR A 496 -20.27 18.76 -19.08
N ASP A 497 -21.43 18.26 -19.50
CA ASP A 497 -22.09 18.66 -20.76
C ASP A 497 -22.17 20.19 -20.96
N PRO A 498 -22.56 21.01 -19.95
CA PRO A 498 -22.60 22.47 -20.14
C PRO A 498 -21.22 23.09 -20.38
N ALA A 499 -20.16 22.53 -19.80
CA ALA A 499 -18.79 23.00 -20.01
C ALA A 499 -18.25 22.60 -21.39
N GLN A 500 -18.61 21.39 -21.84
CA GLN A 500 -18.28 20.90 -23.17
C GLN A 500 -18.91 21.79 -24.26
N GLU A 501 -20.21 22.10 -24.15
CA GLU A 501 -20.91 22.97 -25.09
C GLU A 501 -20.33 24.40 -25.12
N ARG A 502 -20.00 24.95 -23.95
CA ARG A 502 -19.32 26.26 -23.87
C ARG A 502 -17.96 26.24 -24.56
N ARG A 503 -17.19 25.15 -24.45
CA ARG A 503 -15.91 25.00 -25.16
C ARG A 503 -16.13 24.86 -26.65
N LYS A 504 -17.11 24.07 -27.09
CA LYS A 504 -17.47 23.88 -28.50
C LYS A 504 -17.78 25.21 -29.18
N ALA A 505 -18.72 25.98 -28.61
CA ALA A 505 -19.08 27.30 -29.13
C ALA A 505 -17.89 28.29 -29.15
N ARG A 506 -17.04 28.26 -28.12
CA ARG A 506 -15.84 29.10 -28.07
C ARG A 506 -14.84 28.74 -29.17
N LEU A 507 -14.62 27.45 -29.44
CA LEU A 507 -13.70 26.98 -30.48
C LEU A 507 -14.22 27.32 -31.88
N GLN A 508 -15.51 27.13 -32.15
CA GLN A 508 -16.15 27.52 -33.41
C GLN A 508 -15.97 29.01 -33.70
N LYS A 509 -16.26 29.87 -32.71
CA LYS A 509 -16.03 31.33 -32.83
C LYS A 509 -14.57 31.70 -33.09
N LYS A 510 -13.62 30.95 -32.50
CA LYS A 510 -12.18 31.15 -32.74
C LYS A 510 -11.79 30.72 -34.16
N MET A 511 -12.37 29.65 -34.70
CA MET A 511 -12.16 29.21 -36.08
C MET A 511 -12.66 30.24 -37.09
N GLU A 512 -13.88 30.76 -36.91
CA GLU A 512 -14.46 31.80 -37.78
C GLU A 512 -13.59 33.06 -37.80
N ARG A 513 -13.14 33.51 -36.63
CA ARG A 513 -12.23 34.67 -36.51
C ARG A 513 -10.90 34.44 -37.20
N ALA A 514 -10.32 33.25 -37.06
CA ALA A 514 -9.06 32.90 -37.71
C ALA A 514 -9.21 32.86 -39.24
N ALA A 515 -10.31 32.28 -39.76
CA ALA A 515 -10.61 32.26 -41.19
C ALA A 515 -10.82 33.67 -41.77
N GLY A 516 -11.57 34.53 -41.06
CA GLY A 516 -11.78 35.93 -41.46
C GLY A 516 -10.49 36.75 -41.48
N ALA A 517 -9.57 36.52 -40.53
CA ALA A 517 -8.26 37.18 -40.51
C ALA A 517 -7.37 36.75 -41.69
N VAL A 518 -7.39 35.47 -42.07
CA VAL A 518 -6.66 34.95 -43.24
C VAL A 518 -7.22 35.53 -44.54
N ALA A 519 -8.54 35.57 -44.69
CA ALA A 519 -9.19 36.17 -45.86
C ALA A 519 -8.87 37.67 -46.01
N THR A 520 -8.87 38.41 -44.90
CA THR A 520 -8.52 39.84 -44.88
C THR A 520 -7.05 40.06 -45.25
N ARG A 521 -6.14 39.22 -44.74
CA ARG A 521 -4.71 39.29 -45.07
C ARG A 521 -4.48 38.96 -46.55
N ALA A 522 -5.12 37.92 -47.09
CA ALA A 522 -5.04 37.58 -48.51
C ALA A 522 -5.53 38.71 -49.43
N ALA A 523 -6.65 39.36 -49.08
CA ALA A 523 -7.16 40.52 -49.80
C ALA A 523 -6.21 41.73 -49.75
N SER A 524 -5.53 41.97 -48.62
CA SER A 524 -4.53 43.05 -48.50
C SER A 524 -3.26 42.81 -49.32
N VAL A 525 -2.82 41.55 -49.46
CA VAL A 525 -1.65 41.20 -50.31
C VAL A 525 -2.01 41.34 -51.79
N ALA A 526 -3.18 40.86 -52.20
CA ALA A 526 -3.66 41.03 -53.58
C ALA A 526 -3.88 42.51 -53.98
N GLY A 527 -4.31 43.36 -53.04
CA GLY A 527 -4.44 44.80 -53.26
C GLY A 527 -3.11 45.54 -53.37
N ALA A 528 -2.04 45.05 -52.72
CA ALA A 528 -0.70 45.64 -52.79
C ALA A 528 0.03 45.31 -54.11
N GLU A 529 -0.16 44.11 -54.66
CA GLU A 529 0.41 43.72 -55.96
C GLU A 529 -0.31 44.38 -57.16
N GLY A 530 -1.58 44.78 -56.99
CA GLY A 530 -2.34 45.52 -58.01
C GLY A 530 -2.06 47.04 -58.09
N GLY A 531 -1.34 47.61 -57.12
CA GLY A 531 -1.08 49.06 -57.03
C GLY A 531 0.17 49.57 -57.76
N GLY A 532 1.02 48.67 -58.28
CA GLY A 532 2.29 48.98 -58.92
C GLY A 532 2.23 49.28 -60.41
N SER A 533 1.23 50.03 -60.90
CA SER A 533 1.24 50.51 -62.30
C SER A 533 0.35 51.74 -62.47
N ARG A 534 0.85 52.92 -62.09
CA ARG A 534 0.39 54.25 -62.58
C ARG A 534 1.27 55.39 -62.04
N ARG A 535 2.46 55.57 -62.61
CA ARG A 535 3.15 56.87 -62.77
C ARG A 535 3.88 56.75 -64.11
N GLY A 536 3.30 57.20 -65.22
CA GLY A 536 3.04 58.61 -65.48
C GLY A 536 4.26 59.20 -66.19
N GLY A 537 4.54 58.74 -67.41
CA GLY A 537 5.63 59.27 -68.23
C GLY A 537 5.33 60.70 -68.67
N ARG A 538 6.08 61.67 -68.14
CA ARG A 538 6.28 62.97 -68.77
C ARG A 538 7.71 63.04 -69.28
N ARG A 539 7.87 62.92 -70.60
CA ARG A 539 9.10 63.22 -71.32
C ARG A 539 9.43 64.71 -71.15
N ARG A 540 10.64 65.01 -70.71
CA ARG A 540 11.31 66.30 -70.94
C ARG A 540 12.18 66.16 -72.19
N GLN A 541 11.96 67.03 -73.17
CA GLN A 541 12.90 67.31 -74.26
C GLN A 541 13.72 68.55 -73.88
N VAL A 542 15.01 68.50 -74.18
CA VAL A 542 15.97 69.61 -74.33
C VAL A 542 16.98 69.14 -75.39
N PRO A 543 17.57 70.00 -76.24
CA PRO A 543 17.28 71.40 -76.55
C PRO A 543 16.46 71.60 -77.82
#